data_AF-A0A3N1I5I3-F1
#
_entry.id   AF-A0A3N1I5I3-F1
#
_cell.length_a   1.000
_cell.length_b   1.000
_cell.length_c   1.000
_cell.angle_alpha   90.00
_cell.angle_beta   90.00
_cell.angle_gamma   90.00
#
_symmetry.space_group_name_H-M   'P 1'
#
loop_
_entity.id
_entity.type
_entity.pdbx_description
1 polymer ?
#
loop_
_entity_poly.entity_id
_entity_poly.type
_entity_poly.pdbx_seq_one_letter_code
_entity_poly.pdbx_strand_id
1 'polypeptide(L)'
;MMKWEFIVKEKDVFEDQAITQLCGLLRQVPVIDNVDAEKQFSRVDAVLNVRTGNTAYLLACEVKSNGQPRFIQAAIAQLQAFMFSAEDAFVPVIIAPWLSPEAQALCNENGIAFLDMEGNARIMFGGIYIEHQTTNKPAVEKRSLRSLFSPKSAQVLRTILKDPHRIWRVLELAEESHVSLGQVSNVRQSLLNRNWAIVHNNGLSVLKPDLILDAWKTSYQPPAGEALSFYTTLHGSTLESRLREVLCCSEKAGKAILASFSAAQWLAPYGRTGVDYFYADKKGLEKLVSALQLSPSLKGANILITLPKDSGIFRDSIEPAEGVFSTGAVQTYLDLTTYGERGLEAAEHLRNQGIW
;
A
#
# COMPACT_ATOMS: atom_id res chain seq x y z
N MET A 1 0.14 -35.91 3.86
CA MET A 1 -0.69 -36.43 2.76
C MET A 1 -2.03 -35.68 2.71
N MET A 2 -2.86 -35.71 3.76
CA MET A 2 -4.14 -34.96 3.82
C MET A 2 -4.05 -33.46 3.41
N LYS A 3 -3.14 -32.66 3.98
CA LYS A 3 -3.07 -31.21 3.68
C LYS A 3 -2.79 -30.89 2.20
N TRP A 4 -2.10 -31.78 1.50
CA TRP A 4 -1.83 -31.63 0.06
C TRP A 4 -3.08 -31.95 -0.77
N GLU A 5 -3.78 -33.03 -0.44
CA GLU A 5 -5.03 -33.42 -1.09
C GLU A 5 -6.14 -32.36 -0.92
N PHE A 6 -6.24 -31.73 0.26
CA PHE A 6 -7.19 -30.63 0.49
C PHE A 6 -6.87 -29.40 -0.37
N ILE A 7 -5.59 -29.00 -0.49
CA ILE A 7 -5.19 -27.83 -1.27
C ILE A 7 -5.41 -28.06 -2.77
N VAL A 8 -5.12 -29.26 -3.27
CA VAL A 8 -5.38 -29.62 -4.68
C VAL A 8 -6.88 -29.58 -4.95
N LYS A 9 -7.70 -30.16 -4.07
CA LYS A 9 -9.16 -30.19 -4.24
C LYS A 9 -9.78 -28.79 -4.16
N GLU A 10 -9.30 -27.89 -3.30
CA GLU A 10 -9.76 -26.50 -3.25
C GLU A 10 -9.38 -25.71 -4.51
N LYS A 11 -8.19 -25.96 -5.06
CA LYS A 11 -7.72 -25.34 -6.30
C LYS A 11 -8.62 -25.76 -7.47
N ASP A 12 -8.88 -27.05 -7.63
CA ASP A 12 -9.74 -27.58 -8.70
C ASP A 12 -11.17 -27.01 -8.61
N VAL A 13 -11.72 -26.86 -7.40
CA VAL A 13 -13.05 -26.26 -7.19
C VAL A 13 -13.08 -24.79 -7.60
N PHE A 14 -12.04 -24.02 -7.30
CA PHE A 14 -11.97 -22.62 -7.69
C PHE A 14 -11.83 -22.45 -9.21
N GLU A 15 -11.01 -23.27 -9.85
CA GLU A 15 -10.85 -23.28 -11.31
C GLU A 15 -12.18 -23.54 -12.01
N ASP A 16 -12.93 -24.53 -11.54
CA ASP A 16 -14.25 -24.85 -12.07
C ASP A 16 -15.24 -23.69 -11.96
N GLN A 17 -15.25 -22.99 -10.82
CA GLN A 17 -16.08 -21.81 -10.61
C GLN A 17 -15.66 -20.65 -11.51
N ALA A 18 -14.36 -20.40 -11.64
CA ALA A 18 -13.80 -19.35 -12.47
C ALA A 18 -14.17 -19.53 -13.95
N ILE A 19 -13.98 -20.74 -14.49
CA ILE A 19 -14.35 -21.07 -15.88
C ILE A 19 -15.86 -21.00 -16.07
N THR A 20 -16.65 -21.49 -15.12
CA THR A 20 -18.12 -21.40 -15.17
C THR A 20 -18.58 -19.95 -15.23
N GLN A 21 -17.97 -19.06 -14.45
CA GLN A 21 -18.29 -17.63 -14.46
C GLN A 21 -17.93 -16.97 -15.79
N LEU A 22 -16.78 -17.30 -16.38
CA LEU A 22 -16.39 -16.81 -17.72
C LEU A 22 -17.39 -17.27 -18.79
N CYS A 23 -17.74 -18.55 -18.81
CA CYS A 23 -18.76 -19.08 -19.72
C CYS A 23 -20.11 -18.38 -19.53
N GLY A 24 -20.51 -18.15 -18.28
CA GLY A 24 -21.74 -17.43 -17.94
C GLY A 24 -21.75 -16.00 -18.44
N LEU A 25 -20.63 -15.27 -18.31
CA LEU A 25 -20.47 -13.91 -18.82
C LEU A 25 -20.57 -13.87 -20.35
N LEU A 26 -19.87 -14.78 -21.04
CA LEU A 26 -19.88 -14.84 -22.51
C LEU A 26 -21.28 -15.18 -23.06
N ARG A 27 -22.01 -16.11 -22.42
CA ARG A 27 -23.38 -16.47 -22.83
C ARG A 27 -24.40 -15.34 -22.69
N GLN A 28 -24.09 -14.28 -21.94
CA GLN A 28 -24.95 -13.10 -21.85
C GLN A 28 -24.81 -12.18 -23.08
N VAL A 29 -23.79 -12.37 -23.92
CA VAL A 29 -23.57 -11.55 -25.11
C VAL A 29 -24.42 -12.10 -26.26
N PRO A 30 -25.39 -11.33 -26.82
CA PRO A 30 -26.36 -11.86 -27.78
C PRO A 30 -25.78 -12.41 -29.09
N VAL A 31 -24.57 -11.97 -29.48
CA VAL A 31 -23.92 -12.38 -30.74
C VAL A 31 -23.14 -13.71 -30.61
N ILE A 32 -23.04 -14.25 -29.38
CA ILE A 32 -22.36 -15.50 -29.10
C ILE A 32 -23.39 -16.63 -29.11
N ASP A 33 -23.26 -17.56 -30.06
CA ASP A 33 -24.19 -18.68 -30.25
C ASP A 33 -23.91 -19.84 -29.31
N ASN A 34 -22.62 -20.13 -29.07
CA ASN A 34 -22.19 -21.23 -28.22
C ASN A 34 -20.85 -20.93 -27.53
N VAL A 35 -20.69 -21.46 -26.32
CA VAL A 35 -19.47 -21.46 -25.51
C VAL A 35 -19.28 -22.84 -24.92
N ASP A 36 -18.28 -23.56 -25.43
CA ASP A 36 -17.86 -24.88 -24.96
C ASP A 36 -16.48 -24.78 -24.29
N ALA A 37 -16.30 -25.47 -23.17
CA ALA A 37 -15.04 -25.43 -22.42
C ALA A 37 -14.39 -26.81 -22.41
N GLU A 38 -13.14 -26.88 -22.88
CA GLU A 38 -12.26 -28.04 -22.78
C GLU A 38 -11.27 -27.80 -21.64
N LYS A 39 -11.35 -28.62 -20.59
CA LYS A 39 -10.47 -28.52 -19.42
C LYS A 39 -9.17 -29.29 -19.65
N GLN A 40 -8.08 -28.81 -19.04
CA GLN A 40 -6.78 -29.49 -19.00
C GLN A 40 -6.15 -29.72 -20.39
N PHE A 41 -6.01 -28.65 -21.16
CA PHE A 41 -5.06 -28.63 -22.26
C PHE A 41 -3.65 -28.58 -21.66
N SER A 42 -2.71 -29.43 -22.09
CA SER A 42 -1.44 -29.75 -21.40
C SER A 42 -0.54 -28.59 -20.85
N ARG A 43 -0.86 -27.32 -21.12
CA ARG A 43 -0.08 -26.13 -20.74
C ARG A 43 -0.91 -24.95 -20.19
N VAL A 44 -2.24 -25.03 -20.21
CA VAL A 44 -3.17 -24.00 -19.72
C VAL A 44 -4.33 -24.66 -18.96
N ASP A 45 -4.95 -23.95 -18.02
CA ASP A 45 -5.98 -24.54 -17.16
C ASP A 45 -7.25 -24.92 -17.95
N ALA A 46 -7.63 -24.11 -18.96
CA ALA A 46 -8.73 -24.42 -19.87
C ALA A 46 -8.58 -23.76 -21.24
N VAL A 47 -9.27 -24.31 -22.24
CA VAL A 47 -9.51 -23.67 -23.54
C VAL A 47 -11.02 -23.57 -23.75
N LEU A 48 -11.50 -22.39 -24.10
CA LEU A 48 -12.90 -22.16 -24.45
C LEU A 48 -13.04 -21.98 -25.95
N ASN A 49 -13.96 -22.72 -26.57
CA ASN A 49 -14.38 -22.53 -27.95
C ASN A 49 -15.65 -21.68 -27.98
N VAL A 50 -15.53 -20.47 -28.50
CA VAL A 50 -16.60 -19.48 -28.57
C VAL A 50 -17.01 -19.29 -30.03
N ARG A 51 -18.28 -19.57 -30.35
CA ARG A 51 -18.81 -19.43 -31.71
C ARG A 51 -19.68 -18.18 -31.84
N THR A 52 -19.46 -17.43 -32.91
CA THR A 52 -20.30 -16.31 -33.33
C THR A 52 -20.49 -16.37 -34.84
N GLY A 53 -21.74 -16.64 -35.25
CA GLY A 53 -22.11 -17.04 -36.59
C GLY A 53 -21.25 -18.20 -37.09
N ASN A 54 -20.51 -17.94 -38.17
CA ASN A 54 -19.63 -18.93 -38.80
C ASN A 54 -18.18 -18.91 -38.27
N THR A 55 -17.85 -18.03 -37.32
CA THR A 55 -16.49 -17.89 -36.80
C THR A 55 -16.37 -18.55 -35.43
N ALA A 56 -15.29 -19.31 -35.22
CA ALA A 56 -14.91 -19.86 -33.93
C ALA A 56 -13.68 -19.14 -33.39
N TYR A 57 -13.70 -18.79 -32.10
CA TYR A 57 -12.59 -18.17 -31.38
C TYR A 57 -12.17 -19.08 -30.24
N LEU A 58 -10.86 -19.29 -30.11
CA LEU A 58 -10.29 -20.08 -29.02
C LEU A 58 -9.76 -19.13 -27.95
N LEU A 59 -10.23 -19.30 -26.72
CA LEU A 59 -9.78 -18.54 -25.55
C LEU A 59 -8.91 -19.46 -24.70
N ALA A 60 -7.63 -19.13 -24.53
CA ALA A 60 -6.72 -19.85 -23.65
C ALA A 60 -6.78 -19.24 -22.24
N CYS A 61 -7.24 -20.00 -21.26
CA CYS A 61 -7.51 -19.52 -19.92
C CYS A 61 -6.48 -20.01 -18.90
N GLU A 62 -5.95 -19.07 -18.12
CA GLU A 62 -5.12 -19.34 -16.95
C GLU A 62 -5.82 -18.81 -15.69
N VAL A 63 -6.03 -19.67 -14.71
CA VAL A 63 -6.69 -19.36 -13.45
C VAL A 63 -5.66 -19.27 -12.34
N LYS A 64 -5.56 -18.11 -11.67
CA LYS A 64 -4.69 -17.91 -10.53
C LYS A 64 -5.49 -17.74 -9.25
N SER A 65 -5.10 -18.43 -8.18
CA SER A 65 -5.69 -18.27 -6.84
C SER A 65 -5.35 -16.94 -6.16
N ASN A 66 -4.48 -16.12 -6.76
CA ASN A 66 -4.10 -14.81 -6.27
C ASN A 66 -3.92 -13.86 -7.46
N GLY A 67 -4.67 -12.76 -7.49
CA GLY A 67 -4.60 -11.74 -8.55
C GLY A 67 -3.63 -10.59 -8.29
N GLN A 68 -2.67 -10.77 -7.37
CA GLN A 68 -1.60 -9.79 -7.15
C GLN A 68 -0.62 -9.76 -8.34
N PRO A 69 -0.06 -8.58 -8.69
CA PRO A 69 0.78 -8.35 -9.87
C PRO A 69 1.84 -9.41 -10.16
N ARG A 70 2.55 -9.89 -9.13
CA ARG A 70 3.60 -10.91 -9.29
C ARG A 70 3.07 -12.22 -9.90
N PHE A 71 1.89 -12.68 -9.45
CA PHE A 71 1.30 -13.93 -9.94
C PHE A 71 0.73 -13.76 -11.35
N ILE A 72 0.20 -12.57 -11.63
CA ILE A 72 -0.31 -12.21 -12.94
C ILE A 72 0.81 -12.13 -13.96
N GLN A 73 1.95 -11.52 -13.65
CA GLN A 73 3.13 -11.53 -14.54
C GLN A 73 3.58 -12.95 -14.89
N ALA A 74 3.61 -13.87 -13.91
CA ALA A 74 3.93 -15.26 -14.18
C ALA A 74 2.89 -15.94 -15.10
N ALA A 75 1.60 -15.64 -14.92
CA ALA A 75 0.52 -16.13 -15.78
C ALA A 75 0.63 -15.61 -17.22
N ILE A 76 0.94 -14.32 -17.38
CA ILE A 76 1.16 -13.68 -18.68
C ILE A 76 2.30 -14.38 -19.42
N ALA A 77 3.44 -14.60 -18.76
CA ALA A 77 4.59 -15.27 -19.35
C ALA A 77 4.25 -16.71 -19.78
N GLN A 78 3.46 -17.44 -18.99
CA GLN A 78 2.99 -18.79 -19.31
C GLN A 78 2.07 -18.80 -20.54
N LEU A 79 1.10 -17.89 -20.60
CA LEU A 79 0.20 -17.76 -21.75
C LEU A 79 0.95 -17.37 -23.03
N GLN A 80 1.89 -16.42 -22.94
CA GLN A 80 2.73 -16.03 -24.07
C GLN A 80 3.58 -17.19 -24.59
N ALA A 81 4.20 -17.97 -23.69
CA ALA A 81 4.96 -19.15 -24.07
C ALA A 81 4.08 -20.24 -24.72
N PHE A 82 2.87 -20.44 -24.20
CA PHE A 82 1.88 -21.35 -24.77
C PHE A 82 1.52 -20.93 -26.21
N MET A 83 1.09 -19.67 -26.39
CA MET A 83 0.67 -19.13 -27.69
C MET A 83 1.79 -19.14 -28.72
N PHE A 84 3.04 -18.90 -28.31
CA PHE A 84 4.19 -18.96 -29.22
C PHE A 84 4.40 -20.35 -29.83
N SER A 85 4.02 -21.40 -29.10
CA SER A 85 4.16 -22.79 -29.53
C SER A 85 2.90 -23.39 -30.16
N ALA A 86 1.81 -22.63 -30.21
CA ALA A 86 0.52 -23.12 -30.67
C ALA A 86 0.35 -22.90 -32.18
N GLU A 87 -0.32 -23.85 -32.85
CA GLU A 87 -0.68 -23.72 -34.27
C GLU A 87 -1.90 -22.81 -34.46
N ASP A 88 -2.85 -22.85 -33.51
CA ASP A 88 -4.05 -22.04 -33.53
C ASP A 88 -3.83 -20.64 -32.92
N ALA A 89 -4.66 -19.67 -33.35
CA ALA A 89 -4.71 -18.34 -32.76
C ALA A 89 -5.61 -18.33 -31.51
N PHE A 90 -5.04 -17.97 -30.37
CA PHE A 90 -5.74 -17.89 -29.10
C PHE A 90 -5.92 -16.46 -28.62
N VAL A 91 -7.04 -16.21 -27.94
CA VAL A 91 -7.27 -15.04 -27.10
C VAL A 91 -6.85 -15.42 -25.67
N PRO A 92 -5.76 -14.87 -25.13
CA PRO A 92 -5.32 -15.20 -23.79
C PRO A 92 -6.21 -14.54 -22.74
N VAL A 93 -6.63 -15.31 -21.74
CA VAL A 93 -7.51 -14.87 -20.66
C VAL A 93 -6.93 -15.25 -19.30
N ILE A 94 -6.85 -14.30 -18.38
CA ILE A 94 -6.51 -14.57 -16.97
C ILE A 94 -7.74 -14.42 -16.08
N ILE A 95 -7.96 -15.38 -15.19
CA ILE A 95 -9.03 -15.34 -14.19
C ILE A 95 -8.44 -15.42 -12.78
N ALA A 96 -8.91 -14.58 -11.87
CA ALA A 96 -8.46 -14.58 -10.47
C ALA A 96 -9.58 -14.17 -9.49
N PRO A 97 -9.45 -14.43 -8.17
CA PRO A 97 -10.45 -13.98 -7.20
C PRO A 97 -10.71 -12.48 -7.27
N TRP A 98 -9.64 -11.69 -7.41
CA TRP A 98 -9.70 -10.24 -7.58
C TRP A 98 -8.41 -9.75 -8.22
N LEU A 99 -8.52 -8.88 -9.23
CA LEU A 99 -7.38 -8.27 -9.91
C LEU A 99 -7.22 -6.83 -9.44
N SER A 100 -6.10 -6.54 -8.78
CA SER A 100 -5.73 -5.16 -8.42
C SER A 100 -5.63 -4.26 -9.65
N PRO A 101 -5.83 -2.92 -9.53
CA PRO A 101 -5.66 -2.01 -10.66
C PRO A 101 -4.32 -2.18 -11.39
N GLU A 102 -3.23 -2.43 -10.66
CA GLU A 102 -1.92 -2.69 -11.24
C GLU A 102 -1.86 -4.03 -12.00
N ALA A 103 -2.57 -5.06 -11.53
CA ALA A 103 -2.69 -6.32 -12.24
C ALA A 103 -3.54 -6.19 -13.51
N GLN A 104 -4.63 -5.42 -13.45
CA GLN A 104 -5.44 -5.13 -14.64
C GLN A 104 -4.66 -4.33 -15.68
N ALA A 105 -3.88 -3.33 -15.23
CA ALA A 105 -2.97 -2.58 -16.11
C ALA A 105 -1.94 -3.50 -16.77
N LEU A 106 -1.33 -4.43 -16.02
CA LEU A 106 -0.41 -5.43 -16.58
C LEU A 106 -1.07 -6.31 -17.64
N CYS A 107 -2.31 -6.77 -17.41
CA CYS A 107 -3.05 -7.52 -18.44
C CYS A 107 -3.28 -6.68 -19.69
N ASN A 108 -3.72 -5.42 -19.52
CA ASN A 108 -4.00 -4.50 -20.63
C ASN A 108 -2.75 -4.21 -21.47
N GLU A 109 -1.63 -3.90 -20.82
CA GLU A 109 -0.34 -3.61 -21.46
C GLU A 109 0.18 -4.80 -22.28
N ASN A 110 -0.19 -6.03 -21.90
CA ASN A 110 0.23 -7.26 -22.57
C ASN A 110 -0.83 -7.86 -23.50
N GLY A 111 -1.95 -7.15 -23.74
CA GLY A 111 -3.02 -7.63 -24.60
C GLY A 111 -3.76 -8.86 -24.07
N ILE A 112 -3.78 -9.04 -22.75
CA ILE A 112 -4.39 -10.19 -22.08
C ILE A 112 -5.79 -9.81 -21.61
N ALA A 113 -6.80 -10.59 -22.02
CA ALA A 113 -8.14 -10.45 -21.50
C ALA A 113 -8.18 -10.92 -20.04
N PHE A 114 -9.10 -10.38 -19.25
CA PHE A 114 -9.23 -10.79 -17.86
C PHE A 114 -10.66 -10.80 -17.36
N LEU A 115 -10.86 -11.60 -16.30
CA LEU A 115 -12.05 -11.64 -15.48
C LEU A 115 -11.62 -11.81 -14.02
N ASP A 116 -12.32 -11.16 -13.09
CA ASP A 116 -12.22 -11.51 -11.69
C ASP A 116 -13.57 -11.83 -11.05
N MET A 117 -13.52 -12.48 -9.88
CA MET A 117 -14.72 -12.94 -9.18
C MET A 117 -15.46 -11.80 -8.44
N GLU A 118 -14.91 -10.58 -8.43
CA GLU A 118 -15.58 -9.36 -7.96
C GLU A 118 -16.29 -8.61 -9.08
N GLY A 119 -16.24 -9.14 -10.32
CA GLY A 119 -16.93 -8.63 -11.49
C GLY A 119 -16.10 -7.71 -12.38
N ASN A 120 -14.83 -7.45 -12.10
CA ASN A 120 -13.98 -6.73 -13.05
C ASN A 120 -13.72 -7.62 -14.27
N ALA A 121 -13.93 -7.08 -15.47
CA ALA A 121 -13.70 -7.84 -16.70
C ALA A 121 -13.24 -6.91 -17.82
N ARG A 122 -12.33 -7.40 -18.64
CA ARG A 122 -12.01 -6.83 -19.95
C ARG A 122 -11.71 -7.94 -20.93
N ILE A 123 -12.56 -8.13 -21.93
CA ILE A 123 -12.44 -9.22 -22.91
C ILE A 123 -12.70 -8.64 -24.30
N MET A 124 -11.79 -8.90 -25.23
CA MET A 124 -11.83 -8.35 -26.58
C MET A 124 -11.43 -9.41 -27.61
N PHE A 125 -12.32 -9.75 -28.53
CA PHE A 125 -12.05 -10.63 -29.67
C PHE A 125 -13.16 -10.55 -30.70
N GLY A 126 -12.87 -10.73 -31.98
CA GLY A 126 -13.92 -10.91 -33.00
C GLY A 126 -14.98 -9.81 -33.09
N GLY A 127 -14.63 -8.56 -32.74
CA GLY A 127 -15.60 -7.45 -32.65
C GLY A 127 -16.43 -7.40 -31.37
N ILE A 128 -16.30 -8.40 -30.49
CA ILE A 128 -16.86 -8.42 -29.14
C ILE A 128 -15.95 -7.62 -28.21
N TYR A 129 -16.56 -6.72 -27.44
CA TYR A 129 -15.90 -5.92 -26.43
C TYR A 129 -16.73 -5.94 -25.14
N ILE A 130 -16.17 -6.50 -24.09
CA ILE A 130 -16.74 -6.52 -22.75
C ILE A 130 -15.79 -5.75 -21.85
N GLU A 131 -16.27 -4.69 -21.20
CA GLU A 131 -15.54 -4.01 -20.13
C GLU A 131 -16.50 -3.71 -18.98
N HIS A 132 -16.11 -4.12 -17.79
CA HIS A 132 -16.84 -3.85 -16.56
C HIS A 132 -15.86 -3.62 -15.41
N GLN A 133 -16.11 -2.59 -14.61
CA GLN A 133 -15.23 -2.15 -13.53
C GLN A 133 -16.05 -2.01 -12.25
N THR A 134 -15.52 -2.54 -11.15
CA THR A 134 -16.11 -2.43 -9.81
C THR A 134 -15.21 -1.63 -8.90
N THR A 135 -15.82 -0.85 -8.02
CA THR A 135 -15.09 -0.03 -7.03
C THR A 135 -14.81 -0.78 -5.73
N ASN A 136 -15.33 -2.00 -5.59
CA ASN A 136 -15.22 -2.76 -4.36
C ASN A 136 -13.86 -3.47 -4.26
N LYS A 137 -13.07 -3.10 -3.26
CA LYS A 137 -11.86 -3.83 -2.87
C LYS A 137 -12.23 -4.98 -1.92
N PRO A 138 -11.83 -6.24 -2.18
CA PRO A 138 -12.15 -7.38 -1.33
C PRO A 138 -11.71 -7.20 0.12
N ALA A 139 -12.42 -7.86 1.04
CA ALA A 139 -12.08 -7.85 2.46
C ALA A 139 -10.66 -8.41 2.72
N VAL A 140 -10.25 -9.42 1.94
CA VAL A 140 -8.92 -10.03 2.04
C VAL A 140 -7.82 -9.01 1.72
N GLU A 141 -7.97 -8.24 0.63
CA GLU A 141 -7.00 -7.21 0.27
C GLU A 141 -7.00 -6.06 1.29
N LYS A 142 -8.17 -5.61 1.73
CA LYS A 142 -8.29 -4.61 2.82
C LYS A 142 -7.53 -5.06 4.08
N ARG A 143 -7.65 -6.34 4.46
CA ARG A 143 -6.92 -6.92 5.59
C ARG A 143 -5.42 -7.00 5.35
N SER A 144 -5.00 -7.37 4.13
CA SER A 144 -3.59 -7.42 3.74
C SER A 144 -2.93 -6.05 3.85
N LEU A 145 -3.56 -4.99 3.33
CA LEU A 145 -3.06 -3.62 3.43
C LEU A 145 -3.03 -3.13 4.89
N ARG A 146 -4.08 -3.40 5.68
CA ARG A 146 -4.07 -3.09 7.12
C ARG A 146 -2.91 -3.75 7.87
N SER A 147 -2.56 -4.98 7.50
CA SER A 147 -1.39 -5.68 8.08
C SER A 147 -0.07 -5.04 7.63
N LEU A 148 0.03 -4.65 6.35
CA LEU A 148 1.20 -3.96 5.79
C LEU A 148 1.43 -2.58 6.42
N PHE A 149 0.38 -1.90 6.87
CA PHE A 149 0.47 -0.59 7.51
C PHE A 149 0.30 -0.63 9.04
N SER A 150 0.36 -1.82 9.64
CA SER A 150 0.36 -1.98 11.10
C SER A 150 1.63 -1.35 11.72
N PRO A 151 1.64 -0.96 13.01
CA PRO A 151 2.73 -0.16 13.59
C PRO A 151 4.16 -0.70 13.37
N LYS A 152 4.35 -2.03 13.47
CA LYS A 152 5.66 -2.65 13.23
C LYS A 152 6.01 -2.75 11.75
N SER A 153 5.03 -3.03 10.88
CA SER A 153 5.27 -2.97 9.42
C SER A 153 5.55 -1.54 8.95
N ALA A 154 4.80 -0.58 9.47
CA ALA A 154 4.98 0.85 9.23
C ALA A 154 6.40 1.30 9.57
N GLN A 155 6.95 0.82 10.69
CA GLN A 155 8.33 1.11 11.06
C GLN A 155 9.34 0.64 9.99
N VAL A 156 9.16 -0.57 9.45
CA VAL A 156 9.96 -1.07 8.32
C VAL A 156 9.78 -0.18 7.09
N LEU A 157 8.54 0.17 6.76
CA LEU A 157 8.25 0.99 5.59
C LEU A 157 8.85 2.40 5.69
N ARG A 158 8.78 3.05 6.86
CA ARG A 158 9.42 4.37 7.06
C ARG A 158 10.94 4.29 6.97
N THR A 159 11.55 3.21 7.46
CA THR A 159 12.99 2.97 7.29
C THR A 159 13.37 2.82 5.81
N ILE A 160 12.63 2.02 5.04
CA ILE A 160 12.92 1.82 3.62
C ILE A 160 12.64 3.10 2.81
N LEU A 161 11.54 3.79 3.09
CA LEU A 161 11.14 4.98 2.36
C LEU A 161 11.98 6.22 2.68
N LYS A 162 12.86 6.17 3.67
CA LYS A 162 13.87 7.22 3.94
C LYS A 162 15.06 7.17 2.96
N ASP A 163 15.25 6.02 2.33
CA ASP A 163 16.20 5.85 1.22
C ASP A 163 15.66 4.74 0.28
N PRO A 164 14.73 5.09 -0.61
CA PRO A 164 14.06 4.12 -1.50
C PRO A 164 15.04 3.41 -2.44
N HIS A 165 16.17 4.04 -2.75
CA HIS A 165 17.19 3.53 -3.66
C HIS A 165 18.18 2.58 -2.97
N ARG A 166 18.32 2.66 -1.64
CA ARG A 166 19.14 1.72 -0.89
C ARG A 166 18.65 0.28 -1.04
N ILE A 167 19.62 -0.60 -1.25
CA ILE A 167 19.40 -2.04 -1.24
C ILE A 167 19.53 -2.51 0.21
N TRP A 168 18.44 -3.05 0.74
CA TRP A 168 18.33 -3.50 2.11
C TRP A 168 18.53 -5.01 2.23
N ARG A 169 19.50 -5.44 3.05
CA ARG A 169 19.53 -6.81 3.55
C ARG A 169 18.49 -6.98 4.65
N VAL A 170 17.95 -8.19 4.76
CA VAL A 170 16.90 -8.50 5.75
C VAL A 170 17.39 -8.28 7.19
N LEU A 171 18.64 -8.65 7.48
CA LEU A 171 19.26 -8.45 8.80
C LEU A 171 19.43 -6.96 9.12
N GLU A 172 20.08 -6.21 8.22
CA GLU A 172 20.30 -4.77 8.36
C GLU A 172 18.99 -4.02 8.53
N LEU A 173 17.98 -4.35 7.73
CA LEU A 173 16.67 -3.72 7.82
C LEU A 173 15.98 -4.05 9.15
N ALA A 174 16.10 -5.27 9.67
CA ALA A 174 15.53 -5.64 10.97
C ALA A 174 16.21 -4.90 12.13
N GLU A 175 17.53 -4.72 12.06
CA GLU A 175 18.30 -3.96 13.04
C GLU A 175 17.92 -2.48 13.02
N GLU A 176 17.93 -1.85 11.84
CA GLU A 176 17.68 -0.41 11.69
C GLU A 176 16.21 -0.03 11.96
N SER A 177 15.26 -0.90 11.56
CA SER A 177 13.85 -0.72 11.90
C SER A 177 13.47 -1.29 13.28
N HIS A 178 14.39 -1.95 13.99
CA HIS A 178 14.14 -2.57 15.30
C HIS A 178 12.89 -3.47 15.36
N VAL A 179 12.69 -4.28 14.32
CA VAL A 179 11.63 -5.29 14.28
C VAL A 179 12.21 -6.68 14.06
N SER A 180 11.40 -7.71 14.23
CA SER A 180 11.86 -9.08 14.00
C SER A 180 12.11 -9.35 12.51
N LEU A 181 13.02 -10.29 12.22
CA LEU A 181 13.28 -10.77 10.86
C LEU A 181 12.02 -11.32 10.18
N GLY A 182 11.15 -11.97 10.96
CA GLY A 182 9.86 -12.44 10.48
C GLY A 182 8.97 -11.30 9.99
N GLN A 183 8.95 -10.17 10.73
CA GLN A 183 8.18 -9.00 10.32
C GLN A 183 8.75 -8.36 9.06
N VAL A 184 10.07 -8.22 8.95
CA VAL A 184 10.73 -7.73 7.73
C VAL A 184 10.40 -8.64 6.53
N SER A 185 10.42 -9.95 6.73
CA SER A 185 10.09 -10.93 5.69
C SER A 185 8.64 -10.81 5.22
N ASN A 186 7.70 -10.59 6.14
CA ASN A 186 6.30 -10.35 5.81
C ASN A 186 6.11 -9.07 4.99
N VAL A 187 6.73 -7.97 5.41
CA VAL A 187 6.69 -6.69 4.67
C VAL A 187 7.29 -6.88 3.27
N ARG A 188 8.48 -7.47 3.17
CA ARG A 188 9.14 -7.80 1.90
C ARG A 188 8.22 -8.58 0.96
N GLN A 189 7.61 -9.66 1.43
CA GLN A 189 6.73 -10.48 0.59
C GLN A 189 5.51 -9.67 0.11
N SER A 190 4.94 -8.84 0.99
CA SER A 190 3.80 -7.98 0.68
C SER A 190 4.13 -6.93 -0.40
N LEU A 191 5.31 -6.33 -0.33
CA LEU A 191 5.82 -5.39 -1.34
C LEU A 191 6.10 -6.09 -2.68
N LEU A 192 6.75 -7.26 -2.64
CA LEU A 192 7.08 -8.03 -3.85
C LEU A 192 5.84 -8.53 -4.58
N ASN A 193 4.84 -9.02 -3.86
CA ASN A 193 3.62 -9.51 -4.52
C ASN A 193 2.90 -8.40 -5.29
N ARG A 194 3.00 -7.16 -4.82
CA ARG A 194 2.41 -5.96 -5.45
C ARG A 194 3.32 -5.31 -6.50
N ASN A 195 4.50 -5.88 -6.77
CA ASN A 195 5.52 -5.26 -7.62
C ASN A 195 5.90 -3.83 -7.17
N TRP A 196 5.87 -3.58 -5.86
CA TRP A 196 6.31 -2.32 -5.26
C TRP A 196 7.78 -2.34 -4.85
N ALA A 197 8.40 -3.52 -4.85
CA ALA A 197 9.81 -3.72 -4.58
C ALA A 197 10.42 -4.73 -5.55
N ILE A 198 11.74 -4.75 -5.63
CA ILE A 198 12.51 -5.67 -6.47
C ILE A 198 13.65 -6.31 -5.66
N VAL A 199 13.92 -7.58 -5.95
CA VAL A 199 15.03 -8.32 -5.33
C VAL A 199 16.28 -8.18 -6.18
N HIS A 200 17.38 -7.83 -5.53
CA HIS A 200 18.73 -7.86 -6.08
C HIS A 200 19.52 -9.01 -5.44
N ASN A 201 20.70 -9.33 -5.99
CA ASN A 201 21.59 -10.34 -5.42
C ASN A 201 21.90 -10.11 -3.93
N ASN A 202 21.96 -8.84 -3.51
CA ASN A 202 22.38 -8.44 -2.17
C ASN A 202 21.24 -7.90 -1.29
N GLY A 203 19.97 -7.95 -1.71
CA GLY A 203 18.87 -7.44 -0.88
C GLY A 203 17.61 -7.04 -1.64
N LEU A 204 16.83 -6.14 -1.04
CA LEU A 204 15.58 -5.60 -1.58
C LEU A 204 15.70 -4.08 -1.74
N SER A 205 15.26 -3.52 -2.85
CA SER A 205 15.01 -2.06 -2.95
C SER A 205 13.54 -1.81 -3.29
N VAL A 206 13.05 -0.62 -2.95
CA VAL A 206 11.71 -0.20 -3.36
C VAL A 206 11.76 0.23 -4.82
N LEU A 207 10.75 -0.19 -5.58
CA LEU A 207 10.58 0.12 -6.99
C LEU A 207 9.55 1.24 -7.19
N LYS A 208 8.49 1.25 -6.38
CA LYS A 208 7.35 2.18 -6.52
C LYS A 208 7.01 2.84 -5.18
N PRO A 209 7.87 3.76 -4.67
CA PRO A 209 7.65 4.39 -3.36
C PRO A 209 6.34 5.18 -3.32
N ASP A 210 6.00 5.84 -4.42
CA ASP A 210 4.76 6.59 -4.59
C ASP A 210 3.50 5.75 -4.36
N LEU A 211 3.43 4.56 -4.98
CA LEU A 211 2.28 3.67 -4.80
C LEU A 211 2.15 3.15 -3.37
N ILE A 212 3.27 2.98 -2.66
CA ILE A 212 3.26 2.62 -1.24
C ILE A 212 2.62 3.75 -0.44
N LEU A 213 3.04 5.01 -0.66
CA LEU A 213 2.50 6.18 0.03
C LEU A 213 1.01 6.40 -0.29
N ASP A 214 0.59 6.25 -1.54
CA ASP A 214 -0.81 6.40 -1.95
C ASP A 214 -1.72 5.34 -1.31
N ALA A 215 -1.26 4.09 -1.29
CA ALA A 215 -1.95 3.00 -0.63
C ALA A 215 -2.01 3.20 0.90
N TRP A 216 -0.92 3.71 1.49
CA TRP A 216 -0.85 3.98 2.91
C TRP A 216 -1.82 5.10 3.29
N LYS A 217 -1.78 6.24 2.59
CA LYS A 217 -2.72 7.37 2.75
C LYS A 217 -4.17 6.91 2.75
N THR A 218 -4.56 6.07 1.78
CA THR A 218 -5.95 5.58 1.63
C THR A 218 -6.44 4.75 2.83
N SER A 219 -5.53 4.12 3.56
CA SER A 219 -5.85 3.26 4.70
C SER A 219 -5.23 3.75 6.01
N TYR A 220 -4.76 5.01 6.01
CA TYR A 220 -4.00 5.55 7.11
C TYR A 220 -4.88 5.70 8.35
N GLN A 221 -4.34 5.23 9.47
CA GLN A 221 -4.90 5.46 10.79
C GLN A 221 -3.83 6.16 11.60
N PRO A 222 -4.12 7.35 12.15
CA PRO A 222 -3.19 8.05 13.03
C PRO A 222 -2.71 7.12 14.17
N PRO A 223 -1.47 7.28 14.64
CA PRO A 223 -0.96 6.53 15.78
C PRO A 223 -1.95 6.56 16.95
N ALA A 224 -2.42 5.39 17.37
CA ALA A 224 -3.33 5.29 18.49
C ALA A 224 -2.67 5.87 19.75
N GLY A 225 -3.39 6.72 20.48
CA GLY A 225 -2.81 7.45 21.60
C GLY A 225 -3.85 8.32 22.31
N GLU A 226 -3.42 8.92 23.41
CA GLU A 226 -4.18 9.95 24.10
C GLU A 226 -3.83 11.31 23.49
N ALA A 227 -4.81 12.04 22.97
CA ALA A 227 -4.63 13.38 22.44
C ALA A 227 -5.05 14.41 23.49
N LEU A 228 -4.13 15.29 23.86
CA LEU A 228 -4.30 16.31 24.89
C LEU A 228 -4.22 17.71 24.26
N SER A 229 -5.18 18.55 24.62
CA SER A 229 -5.31 19.91 24.08
C SER A 229 -4.89 20.94 25.13
N PHE A 230 -4.01 21.85 24.74
CA PHE A 230 -3.45 22.89 25.60
C PHE A 230 -3.49 24.26 24.95
N TYR A 231 -3.32 25.28 25.78
CA TYR A 231 -3.13 26.66 25.38
C TYR A 231 -1.84 27.22 25.96
N THR A 232 -1.12 28.00 25.16
CA THR A 232 0.01 28.84 25.59
C THR A 232 -0.15 30.25 25.05
N THR A 233 0.34 31.23 25.81
CA THR A 233 0.47 32.63 25.36
C THR A 233 1.80 32.88 24.63
N LEU A 234 2.73 31.94 24.67
CA LEU A 234 4.01 32.05 23.97
C LEU A 234 3.78 32.01 22.45
N HIS A 235 4.52 32.85 21.74
CA HIS A 235 4.44 32.96 20.27
C HIS A 235 5.77 33.47 19.71
N GLY A 236 5.93 33.36 18.38
CA GLY A 236 7.11 33.86 17.66
C GLY A 236 8.43 33.27 18.17
N SER A 237 9.46 34.10 18.23
CA SER A 237 10.81 33.69 18.63
C SER A 237 10.89 33.13 20.05
N THR A 238 10.06 33.62 20.98
CA THR A 238 10.02 33.12 22.36
C THR A 238 9.55 31.67 22.41
N LEU A 239 8.50 31.33 21.65
CA LEU A 239 8.01 29.96 21.53
C LEU A 239 9.09 29.08 20.90
N GLU A 240 9.68 29.52 19.79
CA GLU A 240 10.71 28.76 19.08
C GLU A 240 11.93 28.47 19.98
N SER A 241 12.42 29.46 20.73
CA SER A 241 13.54 29.28 21.66
C SER A 241 13.23 28.23 22.73
N ARG A 242 12.02 28.26 23.30
CA ARG A 242 11.59 27.27 24.30
C ARG A 242 11.42 25.88 23.71
N LEU A 243 10.95 25.80 22.47
CA LEU A 243 10.87 24.54 21.74
C LEU A 243 12.25 23.91 21.54
N ARG A 244 13.24 24.68 21.12
CA ARG A 244 14.63 24.17 20.95
C ARG A 244 15.24 23.63 22.25
N GLU A 245 14.87 24.20 23.40
CA GLU A 245 15.34 23.75 24.72
C GLU A 245 14.68 22.44 25.18
N VAL A 246 13.43 22.20 24.76
CA VAL A 246 12.58 21.13 25.32
C VAL A 246 12.43 19.92 24.40
N LEU A 247 12.46 20.14 23.08
CA LEU A 247 12.36 19.08 22.09
C LEU A 247 13.57 18.16 22.22
N CYS A 248 13.30 16.86 22.30
CA CYS A 248 14.34 15.85 22.46
C CYS A 248 13.81 14.48 22.08
N CYS A 249 14.71 13.59 21.68
CA CYS A 249 14.38 12.19 21.46
C CYS A 249 15.40 11.28 22.15
N SER A 250 15.30 11.12 23.47
CA SER A 250 16.21 10.25 24.24
C SER A 250 15.47 9.50 25.35
N GLU A 251 15.82 8.23 25.58
CA GLU A 251 15.21 7.42 26.64
C GLU A 251 15.39 8.01 28.06
N LYS A 252 16.52 8.69 28.33
CA LYS A 252 16.79 9.28 29.64
C LYS A 252 15.98 10.55 29.85
N ALA A 253 16.12 11.49 28.91
CA ALA A 253 15.52 12.81 28.93
C ALA A 253 14.00 12.83 28.62
N GLY A 254 13.43 11.77 28.05
CA GLY A 254 12.08 11.78 27.49
C GLY A 254 12.07 12.10 26.00
N LYS A 255 10.89 11.99 25.40
CA LYS A 255 10.69 12.16 23.96
C LYS A 255 9.59 13.19 23.71
N ALA A 256 9.92 14.24 22.97
CA ALA A 256 9.01 15.29 22.53
C ALA A 256 9.49 15.75 21.15
N ILE A 257 8.67 15.53 20.12
CA ILE A 257 8.98 15.87 18.73
C ILE A 257 7.81 16.59 18.08
N LEU A 258 8.09 17.49 17.14
CA LEU A 258 7.10 18.12 16.27
C LEU A 258 6.45 17.08 15.34
N ALA A 259 5.16 17.25 15.05
CA ALA A 259 4.38 16.39 14.17
C ALA A 259 3.53 17.22 13.20
N SER A 260 2.91 16.57 12.21
CA SER A 260 1.97 17.20 11.27
C SER A 260 2.49 18.55 10.72
N PHE A 261 1.67 19.59 10.71
CA PHE A 261 2.03 20.94 10.24
C PHE A 261 3.26 21.53 10.95
N SER A 262 3.46 21.26 12.24
CA SER A 262 4.63 21.79 12.95
C SER A 262 5.93 21.14 12.49
N ALA A 263 5.91 19.85 12.15
CA ALA A 263 7.04 19.20 11.50
C ALA A 263 7.21 19.72 10.05
N ALA A 264 6.12 19.83 9.30
CA ALA A 264 6.12 20.29 7.91
C ALA A 264 6.73 21.69 7.76
N GLN A 265 6.53 22.57 8.73
CA GLN A 265 7.12 23.91 8.76
C GLN A 265 8.67 23.91 8.71
N TRP A 266 9.31 22.82 9.12
CA TRP A 266 10.77 22.66 9.04
C TRP A 266 11.24 21.85 7.84
N LEU A 267 10.38 20.97 7.32
CA LEU A 267 10.72 20.10 6.19
C LEU A 267 10.39 20.75 4.84
N ALA A 268 9.17 21.26 4.70
CA ALA A 268 8.65 21.86 3.48
C ALA A 268 7.54 22.88 3.84
N PRO A 269 7.92 24.12 4.21
CA PRO A 269 6.97 25.12 4.71
C PRO A 269 5.84 25.39 3.71
N TYR A 270 4.59 25.14 4.12
CA TYR A 270 3.40 25.42 3.31
C TYR A 270 2.22 25.86 4.17
N GLY A 271 1.74 27.07 3.92
CA GLY A 271 0.67 27.68 4.72
C GLY A 271 1.10 28.01 6.14
N ARG A 272 0.16 28.53 6.95
CA ARG A 272 0.34 28.73 8.39
C ARG A 272 -0.80 28.09 9.14
N THR A 273 -0.50 27.42 10.24
CA THR A 273 -1.48 26.89 11.18
C THR A 273 -1.43 27.67 12.49
N GLY A 274 -2.59 27.81 13.14
CA GLY A 274 -2.68 28.42 14.48
C GLY A 274 -2.52 27.42 15.62
N VAL A 275 -2.17 26.17 15.30
CA VAL A 275 -2.02 25.05 16.25
C VAL A 275 -0.69 24.38 15.97
N ASP A 276 0.07 24.12 17.04
CA ASP A 276 1.25 23.28 17.00
C ASP A 276 0.95 21.85 17.44
N TYR A 277 1.55 20.88 16.75
CA TYR A 277 1.30 19.45 16.90
C TYR A 277 2.56 18.73 17.37
N PHE A 278 2.41 17.87 18.37
CA PHE A 278 3.52 17.13 18.97
C PHE A 278 3.17 15.66 19.18
N TYR A 279 4.20 14.81 19.06
CA TYR A 279 4.22 13.52 19.72
C TYR A 279 5.13 13.58 20.94
N ALA A 280 4.67 13.05 22.07
CA ALA A 280 5.48 12.99 23.28
C ALA A 280 5.27 11.70 24.08
N ASP A 281 6.28 11.25 24.81
CA ASP A 281 6.09 10.33 25.92
C ASP A 281 5.68 11.09 27.20
N LYS A 282 5.44 10.38 28.30
CA LYS A 282 5.00 11.03 29.56
C LYS A 282 6.00 12.07 30.07
N LYS A 283 7.30 11.79 29.98
CA LYS A 283 8.36 12.71 30.41
C LYS A 283 8.45 13.93 29.49
N GLY A 284 8.33 13.71 28.17
CA GLY A 284 8.28 14.78 27.17
C GLY A 284 7.06 15.66 27.34
N LEU A 285 5.90 15.10 27.69
CA LEU A 285 4.69 15.86 28.02
C LEU A 285 4.94 16.78 29.22
N GLU A 286 5.45 16.26 30.33
CA GLU A 286 5.73 17.05 31.54
C GLU A 286 6.67 18.23 31.25
N LYS A 287 7.70 17.98 30.43
CA LYS A 287 8.63 18.99 29.96
C LYS A 287 7.97 20.05 29.08
N LEU A 288 7.17 19.64 28.09
CA LEU A 288 6.43 20.55 27.22
C LEU A 288 5.49 21.43 28.04
N VAL A 289 4.76 20.83 28.99
CA VAL A 289 3.84 21.56 29.88
C VAL A 289 4.57 22.63 30.69
N SER A 290 5.71 22.28 31.28
CA SER A 290 6.50 23.22 32.08
C SER A 290 7.16 24.32 31.24
N ALA A 291 7.88 23.95 30.17
CA ALA A 291 8.67 24.87 29.37
C ALA A 291 7.81 25.84 28.56
N LEU A 292 6.66 25.37 28.05
CA LEU A 292 5.75 26.17 27.24
C LEU A 292 4.62 26.82 28.05
N GLN A 293 4.63 26.67 29.37
CA GLN A 293 3.60 27.21 30.28
C GLN A 293 2.18 26.79 29.86
N LEU A 294 2.02 25.51 29.52
CA LEU A 294 0.76 25.00 28.96
C LEU A 294 -0.34 24.98 30.01
N SER A 295 -1.52 25.49 29.65
CA SER A 295 -2.75 25.30 30.41
C SER A 295 -3.72 24.39 29.64
N PRO A 296 -4.38 23.40 30.27
CA PRO A 296 -5.36 22.57 29.59
C PRO A 296 -6.49 23.42 29.00
N SER A 297 -6.89 23.11 27.76
CA SER A 297 -7.94 23.88 27.08
C SER A 297 -8.90 22.99 26.30
N LEU A 298 -10.20 23.19 26.54
CA LEU A 298 -11.27 22.54 25.78
C LEU A 298 -11.71 23.37 24.55
N LYS A 299 -11.39 24.66 24.49
CA LYS A 299 -11.76 25.57 23.39
C LYS A 299 -10.63 26.56 23.12
N GLY A 300 -10.25 26.72 21.85
CA GLY A 300 -9.19 27.64 21.45
C GLY A 300 -7.78 27.13 21.78
N ALA A 301 -7.59 25.81 21.89
CA ALA A 301 -6.27 25.21 22.04
C ALA A 301 -5.39 25.57 20.83
N ASN A 302 -4.16 26.01 21.09
CA ASN A 302 -3.13 26.26 20.09
C ASN A 302 -1.98 25.24 20.17
N ILE A 303 -2.08 24.24 21.05
CA ILE A 303 -1.12 23.14 21.20
C ILE A 303 -1.90 21.83 21.29
N LEU A 304 -1.54 20.85 20.46
CA LEU A 304 -2.04 19.47 20.52
C LEU A 304 -0.87 18.51 20.75
N ILE A 305 -0.92 17.76 21.84
CA ILE A 305 0.11 16.76 22.19
C ILE A 305 -0.53 15.39 22.17
N THR A 306 0.00 14.48 21.34
CA THR A 306 -0.43 13.08 21.31
C THR A 306 0.58 12.21 22.04
N LEU A 307 0.09 11.38 22.96
CA LEU A 307 0.86 10.33 23.63
C LEU A 307 0.60 9.00 22.92
N PRO A 308 1.48 8.60 21.98
CA PRO A 308 1.30 7.39 21.18
C PRO A 308 1.44 6.14 22.07
N LYS A 309 0.62 5.12 21.82
CA LYS A 309 0.71 3.82 22.50
C LYS A 309 1.96 3.04 22.10
N ASP A 310 2.43 3.19 20.86
CA ASP A 310 3.65 2.55 20.36
C ASP A 310 4.77 3.58 20.22
N SER A 311 5.93 3.31 20.82
CA SER A 311 7.10 4.19 20.80
C SER A 311 7.87 4.19 19.48
N GLY A 312 7.46 3.35 18.52
CA GLY A 312 8.03 3.21 17.19
C GLY A 312 8.05 4.51 16.39
N ILE A 313 7.08 5.40 16.65
CA ILE A 313 6.97 6.73 16.02
C ILE A 313 8.19 7.63 16.26
N PHE A 314 8.90 7.42 17.37
CA PHE A 314 10.05 8.24 17.74
C PHE A 314 11.35 7.75 17.11
N ARG A 315 11.38 6.52 16.56
CA ARG A 315 12.63 5.91 16.10
C ARG A 315 13.17 6.51 14.82
N ASP A 316 12.26 6.95 13.96
CA ASP A 316 12.55 7.66 12.73
C ASP A 316 12.38 9.18 12.88
N SER A 317 12.50 9.68 14.11
CA SER A 317 12.61 11.12 14.34
C SER A 317 13.90 11.67 13.73
N ILE A 318 13.83 12.92 13.32
CA ILE A 318 14.94 13.64 12.69
C ILE A 318 15.11 14.99 13.38
N GLU A 319 16.27 15.59 13.17
CA GLU A 319 16.62 16.93 13.65
C GLU A 319 16.83 17.85 12.43
N PRO A 320 15.76 18.41 11.82
CA PRO A 320 15.88 19.26 10.64
C PRO A 320 16.66 20.56 10.88
N ALA A 321 16.77 21.01 12.13
CA ALA A 321 17.59 22.13 12.55
C ALA A 321 18.05 21.91 13.99
N GLU A 322 19.14 22.54 14.41
CA GLU A 322 19.72 22.38 15.75
C GLU A 322 18.70 22.57 16.88
N GLY A 323 18.49 21.54 17.70
CA GLY A 323 17.53 21.52 18.80
C GLY A 323 16.06 21.35 18.37
N VAL A 324 15.77 21.23 17.07
CA VAL A 324 14.42 21.01 16.56
C VAL A 324 14.26 19.55 16.21
N PHE A 325 13.54 18.78 17.02
CA PHE A 325 13.21 17.39 16.72
C PHE A 325 11.81 17.27 16.12
N SER A 326 11.66 16.50 15.03
CA SER A 326 10.39 16.27 14.35
C SER A 326 10.20 14.82 13.93
N THR A 327 8.98 14.48 13.50
CA THR A 327 8.75 13.28 12.69
C THR A 327 9.51 13.36 11.37
N GLY A 328 9.86 12.20 10.81
CA GLY A 328 10.41 12.10 9.46
C GLY A 328 9.35 12.36 8.38
N ALA A 329 9.79 12.65 7.16
CA ALA A 329 8.93 13.12 6.08
C ALA A 329 7.74 12.19 5.76
N VAL A 330 7.94 10.87 5.79
CA VAL A 330 6.86 9.89 5.56
C VAL A 330 5.77 10.01 6.62
N GLN A 331 6.14 10.12 7.88
CA GLN A 331 5.18 10.25 8.98
C GLN A 331 4.49 11.63 8.94
N THR A 332 5.26 12.70 8.68
CA THR A 332 4.71 14.05 8.49
C THR A 332 3.68 14.09 7.36
N TYR A 333 4.00 13.50 6.20
CA TYR A 333 3.10 13.37 5.06
C TYR A 333 1.78 12.71 5.48
N LEU A 334 1.86 11.55 6.12
CA LEU A 334 0.68 10.80 6.55
C LEU A 334 -0.18 11.60 7.55
N ASP A 335 0.46 12.24 8.54
CA ASP A 335 -0.25 13.07 9.53
C ASP A 335 -0.99 14.23 8.88
N LEU A 336 -0.37 14.92 7.93
CA LEU A 336 -0.98 16.04 7.19
C LEU A 336 -2.25 15.60 6.46
N THR A 337 -2.28 14.40 5.87
CA THR A 337 -3.44 13.91 5.11
C THR A 337 -4.73 13.79 5.93
N THR A 338 -4.63 13.86 7.27
CA THR A 338 -5.77 13.73 8.18
C THR A 338 -6.47 15.07 8.47
N TYR A 339 -5.91 16.20 8.01
CA TYR A 339 -6.38 17.56 8.32
C TYR A 339 -7.08 18.26 7.14
N GLY A 340 -7.97 17.53 6.44
CA GLY A 340 -8.81 18.08 5.37
C GLY A 340 -8.02 18.57 4.15
N GLU A 341 -8.62 19.46 3.35
CA GLU A 341 -8.04 19.92 2.07
C GLU A 341 -6.69 20.61 2.24
N ARG A 342 -6.55 21.50 3.24
CA ARG A 342 -5.28 22.18 3.51
C ARG A 342 -4.17 21.21 3.93
N GLY A 343 -4.54 20.19 4.71
CA GLY A 343 -3.61 19.12 5.08
C GLY A 343 -3.16 18.32 3.86
N LEU A 344 -4.09 18.01 2.94
CA LEU A 344 -3.75 17.34 1.68
C LEU A 344 -2.83 18.21 0.80
N GLU A 345 -3.10 19.51 0.66
CA GLU A 345 -2.22 20.41 -0.09
C GLU A 345 -0.80 20.48 0.50
N ALA A 346 -0.69 20.58 1.82
CA ALA A 346 0.60 20.58 2.51
C ALA A 346 1.33 19.23 2.35
N ALA A 347 0.59 18.11 2.39
CA ALA A 347 1.14 16.77 2.17
C ALA A 347 1.69 16.62 0.74
N GLU A 348 0.93 17.03 -0.27
CA GLU A 348 1.39 17.00 -1.67
C GLU A 348 2.56 17.99 -1.90
N HIS A 349 2.56 19.15 -1.23
CA HIS A 349 3.70 20.08 -1.29
C HIS A 349 4.97 19.43 -0.74
N LEU A 350 4.90 18.83 0.46
CA LEU A 350 6.01 18.06 1.05
C LEU A 350 6.44 16.94 0.10
N ARG A 351 5.48 16.31 -0.59
CA ARG A 351 5.73 15.26 -1.57
C ARG A 351 6.58 15.70 -2.74
N ASN A 352 6.27 16.85 -3.28
CA ASN A 352 6.97 17.39 -4.44
C ASN A 352 8.38 17.91 -4.10
N GLN A 353 8.73 18.10 -2.83
CA GLN A 353 10.10 18.44 -2.43
C GLN A 353 11.07 17.25 -2.52
N GLY A 354 10.57 16.01 -2.60
CA GLY A 354 11.42 14.80 -2.73
C GLY A 354 12.27 14.51 -1.49
N ILE A 355 11.77 14.82 -0.30
CA ILE A 355 12.50 14.70 0.98
C ILE A 355 12.32 13.27 1.55
N TRP A 356 12.58 12.26 0.73
CA TRP A 356 12.50 10.84 1.11
C TRP A 356 13.43 9.95 0.31
#